data_AF-A0A6B3E0F9-F1
#
_entry.id   AF-A0A6B3E0F9-F1
#
_cell.length_a   1.000
_cell.length_b   1.000
_cell.length_c   1.000
_cell.angle_alpha   90.00
_cell.angle_beta   90.00
_cell.angle_gamma   90.00
#
_symmetry.space_group_name_H-M   'P 1'
#
loop_
_entity.id
_entity.type
_entity.pdbx_description
1 polymer ?
#
loop_
_entity_poly.entity_id
_entity_poly.type
_entity_poly.pdbx_seq_one_letter_code
_entity_poly.pdbx_strand_id
1 'polypeptide(L)'
;MTARQHITAAAPDPAPRRRHVEQTGWVSPTVRRHAEAQARAAAEATADRYRVPETREQLLAMRSADQNRTYLEHRETYDRLMRGGGDAA
;
A
#
# COMPACT_ATOMS: atom_id res chain seq x y z
N MET A 1 -20.32 59.23 16.57
CA MET A 1 -19.42 58.44 15.71
C MET A 1 -19.24 57.07 16.36
N THR A 2 -19.42 56.03 15.57
CA THR A 2 -19.75 54.65 15.96
C THR A 2 -18.58 53.89 16.56
N ALA A 3 -18.84 53.17 17.65
CA ALA A 3 -17.91 52.27 18.30
C ALA A 3 -17.49 51.16 17.32
N ARG A 4 -16.18 51.04 17.10
CA ARG A 4 -15.58 49.98 16.28
C ARG A 4 -15.62 48.69 17.11
N GLN A 5 -16.73 47.96 16.99
CA GLN A 5 -16.86 46.62 17.55
C GLN A 5 -15.88 45.70 16.82
N HIS A 6 -14.79 45.33 17.48
CA HIS A 6 -13.93 44.26 17.00
C HIS A 6 -14.57 42.94 17.43
N ILE A 7 -15.13 42.24 16.44
CA ILE A 7 -15.62 40.86 16.58
C ILE A 7 -14.39 39.99 16.81
N THR A 8 -14.21 39.49 18.03
CA THR A 8 -13.25 38.42 18.32
C THR A 8 -13.82 37.15 17.69
N ALA A 9 -13.30 36.76 16.52
CA ALA A 9 -13.61 35.47 15.93
C ALA A 9 -13.11 34.38 16.91
N ALA A 10 -14.04 33.75 17.62
CA ALA A 10 -13.75 32.55 18.40
C ALA A 10 -13.23 31.49 17.42
N ALA A 11 -11.97 31.11 17.56
CA ALA A 11 -11.42 29.99 16.84
C ALA A 11 -12.27 28.74 17.15
N PRO A 12 -12.62 27.90 16.17
CA PRO A 12 -13.31 26.66 16.45
C PRO A 12 -12.41 25.79 17.33
N ASP A 13 -12.97 25.41 18.49
CA ASP A 13 -12.41 24.45 19.42
C ASP A 13 -11.83 23.24 18.66
N PRO A 14 -10.53 22.91 18.78
CA PRO A 14 -9.99 21.73 18.14
C PRO A 14 -10.61 20.52 18.82
N ALA A 15 -11.68 19.98 18.20
CA ALA A 15 -12.37 18.78 18.63
C ALA A 15 -11.36 17.75 19.17
N PRO A 16 -11.60 17.14 20.34
CA PRO A 16 -10.61 16.28 20.98
C PRO A 16 -10.24 15.16 20.01
N ARG A 17 -8.97 15.18 19.58
CA ARG A 17 -8.38 14.11 18.77
C ARG A 17 -8.71 12.81 19.49
N ARG A 18 -9.52 11.96 18.87
CA ARG A 18 -9.86 10.62 19.39
C ARG A 18 -8.56 9.96 19.80
N ARG A 19 -8.34 9.83 21.11
CA ARG A 19 -7.19 9.10 21.64
C ARG A 19 -7.35 7.68 21.13
N HIS A 20 -6.42 7.26 20.28
CA HIS A 20 -6.31 5.86 19.90
C HIS A 20 -6.10 5.11 21.22
N VAL A 21 -7.12 4.36 21.66
CA VAL A 21 -6.96 3.51 22.84
C VAL A 21 -6.03 2.40 22.37
N GLU A 22 -4.77 2.44 22.82
CA GLU A 22 -3.91 1.29 22.67
C GLU A 22 -4.60 0.13 23.40
N GLN A 23 -5.06 -0.86 22.64
CA GLN A 23 -5.63 -2.07 23.18
C GLN A 23 -4.48 -2.92 23.77
N THR A 24 -3.87 -2.46 24.86
CA THR A 24 -3.02 -3.31 25.69
C THR A 24 -3.92 -4.16 26.59
N GLY A 25 -4.68 -5.05 25.96
CA GLY A 25 -5.49 -6.08 26.60
C GLY A 25 -4.92 -7.46 26.30
N TRP A 26 -5.29 -8.47 27.11
CA TRP A 26 -4.96 -9.85 26.81
C TRP A 26 -5.60 -10.26 25.48
N VAL A 27 -4.77 -10.63 24.49
CA VAL A 27 -5.21 -11.13 23.19
C VAL A 27 -5.08 -12.65 23.20
N SER A 28 -6.15 -13.34 22.77
CA SER A 28 -6.11 -14.80 22.62
C SER A 28 -4.92 -15.23 21.75
N PRO A 29 -4.16 -16.29 22.14
CA PRO A 29 -3.00 -16.76 21.38
C PRO A 29 -3.29 -17.01 19.89
N THR A 30 -4.50 -17.46 19.56
CA THR A 30 -4.93 -17.69 18.18
C THR A 30 -5.03 -16.40 17.38
N VAL A 31 -5.61 -15.34 17.98
CA VAL A 31 -5.73 -14.03 17.34
C VAL A 31 -4.35 -13.42 17.14
N ARG A 32 -3.46 -13.55 18.13
CA ARG A 32 -2.06 -13.10 18.00
C ARG A 32 -1.34 -13.80 16.85
N ARG A 33 -1.45 -15.14 16.75
CA ARG A 33 -0.84 -15.91 15.64
C ARG A 33 -1.41 -15.53 14.28
N HIS A 34 -2.71 -15.28 14.20
CA HIS A 34 -3.34 -14.82 12.95
C HIS A 34 -2.83 -13.44 12.54
N ALA A 35 -2.74 -12.50 13.48
CA ALA A 35 -2.20 -11.16 13.24
C ALA A 35 -0.73 -11.22 12.80
N GLU A 36 0.09 -12.07 13.43
CA GLU A 36 1.47 -12.32 13.02
C GLU A 36 1.56 -12.91 11.60
N ALA A 37 0.69 -13.86 11.25
CA ALA A 37 0.65 -14.43 9.91
C ALA A 37 0.24 -13.39 8.86
N GLN A 38 -0.77 -12.55 9.15
CA GLN A 38 -1.16 -11.45 8.27
C GLN A 38 -0.04 -10.42 8.11
N ALA A 39 0.64 -10.06 9.20
CA ALA A 39 1.76 -9.13 9.16
C ALA A 39 2.92 -9.66 8.32
N ARG A 40 3.25 -10.95 8.43
CA ARG A 40 4.27 -11.61 7.59
C ARG A 40 3.86 -11.63 6.13
N ALA A 41 2.63 -12.03 5.82
CA ALA A 41 2.13 -12.03 4.45
C ALA A 41 2.12 -10.62 3.83
N ALA A 42 1.82 -9.59 4.61
CA ALA A 42 1.90 -8.19 4.17
C ALA A 42 3.35 -7.72 3.95
N ALA A 43 4.29 -8.16 4.80
CA ALA A 43 5.72 -7.88 4.65
C ALA A 43 6.31 -8.58 3.40
N GLU A 44 5.96 -9.85 3.18
CA GLU A 44 6.35 -10.59 1.97
C GLU A 44 5.75 -9.95 0.72
N ALA A 45 4.46 -9.61 0.74
CA ALA A 45 3.80 -8.93 -0.37
C ALA A 45 4.39 -7.52 -0.66
N THR A 46 4.98 -6.86 0.34
CA THR A 46 5.67 -5.57 0.12
C THR A 46 7.10 -5.75 -0.38
N ALA A 47 7.78 -6.84 -0.01
CA ALA A 47 9.07 -7.20 -0.58
C ALA A 47 8.95 -7.59 -2.07
N ASP A 48 7.90 -8.36 -2.43
CA ASP A 48 7.65 -8.78 -3.81
C ASP A 48 7.10 -7.67 -4.72
N ARG A 49 6.55 -6.59 -4.15
CA ARG A 49 5.97 -5.45 -4.89
C ARG A 49 6.96 -4.72 -5.82
N TYR A 50 8.26 -4.90 -5.62
CA TYR A 50 9.31 -4.26 -6.43
C TYR A 50 10.08 -5.26 -7.30
N ARG A 51 9.69 -6.53 -7.31
CA ARG A 51 10.37 -7.52 -8.13
C ARG A 51 9.99 -7.31 -9.60
N VAL A 52 10.99 -7.02 -10.42
CA VAL A 52 10.84 -7.02 -11.88
C VAL A 52 10.73 -8.47 -12.34
N PRO A 53 9.69 -8.86 -13.10
CA PRO A 53 9.53 -10.23 -13.57
C PRO A 53 10.63 -10.60 -14.56
N GLU A 54 11.10 -11.83 -14.47
CA GLU A 54 12.17 -12.37 -15.33
C GLU A 54 11.61 -13.26 -16.44
N THR A 55 10.42 -13.86 -16.22
CA THR A 55 9.73 -14.70 -17.21
C THR A 55 8.33 -14.19 -17.51
N ARG A 56 7.78 -14.65 -18.65
CA ARG A 56 6.41 -14.33 -19.05
C ARG A 56 5.39 -14.89 -18.06
N GLU A 57 5.59 -16.12 -17.55
CA GLU A 57 4.65 -16.68 -16.56
C GLU A 57 4.66 -15.89 -15.26
N GLN A 58 5.84 -15.44 -14.81
CA GLN A 58 5.94 -14.58 -13.63
C GLN A 58 5.17 -13.27 -13.82
N LEU A 59 5.36 -12.60 -14.96
CA LEU A 59 4.61 -11.39 -15.28
C LEU A 59 3.09 -11.63 -15.29
N LEU A 60 2.62 -12.74 -15.86
CA LEU A 60 1.19 -13.07 -15.93
C LEU A 60 0.60 -13.50 -14.58
N ALA A 61 1.40 -14.10 -13.69
CA ALA A 61 1.00 -14.48 -12.35
C ALA A 61 0.91 -13.27 -11.39
N MET A 62 1.58 -12.16 -11.70
CA MET A 62 1.50 -10.92 -10.93
C MET A 62 0.09 -10.29 -11.03
N ARG A 63 -0.24 -9.44 -10.05
CA ARG A 63 -1.49 -8.66 -10.10
C ARG A 63 -1.43 -7.65 -11.24
N SER A 64 -2.59 -7.29 -11.79
CA SER A 64 -2.71 -6.33 -12.89
C SER A 64 -2.05 -4.97 -12.61
N ALA A 65 -2.09 -4.51 -11.35
CA ALA A 65 -1.40 -3.29 -10.94
C ALA A 65 0.12 -3.38 -11.11
N ASP A 66 0.72 -4.52 -10.77
CA ASP A 66 2.17 -4.73 -10.85
C ASP A 66 2.61 -5.01 -12.30
N GLN A 67 1.74 -5.63 -13.11
CA GLN A 67 1.93 -5.74 -14.56
C GLN A 67 1.95 -4.35 -15.22
N ASN A 68 0.99 -3.47 -14.88
CA ASN A 68 0.94 -2.10 -15.37
C ASN A 68 2.16 -1.30 -14.92
N ARG A 69 2.60 -1.49 -13.67
CA ARG A 69 3.83 -0.88 -13.18
C ARG A 69 5.05 -1.33 -13.99
N THR A 70 5.15 -2.63 -14.27
CA THR A 70 6.23 -3.18 -15.12
C THR A 70 6.19 -2.57 -16.52
N TYR A 71 4.99 -2.40 -17.10
CA TYR A 71 4.82 -1.70 -18.38
C TYR A 71 5.32 -0.25 -18.34
N LEU A 72 5.01 0.49 -17.27
CA LEU A 72 5.31 1.92 -17.15
C LEU A 72 6.77 2.19 -16.76
N GLU A 73 7.33 1.41 -15.82
CA GLU A 73 8.67 1.63 -15.26
C GLU A 73 9.75 0.79 -16.00
N HIS A 74 9.37 -0.35 -16.58
CA HIS A 74 10.28 -1.31 -17.22
C HIS A 74 9.76 -1.76 -18.59
N ARG A 75 9.42 -0.80 -19.45
CA ARG A 75 8.77 -1.02 -20.76
C ARG A 75 9.50 -2.05 -21.62
N GLU A 76 10.83 -1.98 -21.68
CA GLU A 76 11.67 -2.91 -22.45
C GLU A 76 11.54 -4.34 -21.93
N THR A 77 11.56 -4.53 -20.60
CA THR A 77 11.35 -5.83 -19.98
C THR A 77 9.94 -6.35 -20.28
N TYR A 78 8.92 -5.51 -20.13
CA TYR A 78 7.54 -5.90 -20.42
C TYR A 78 7.38 -6.33 -21.89
N ASP A 79 7.86 -5.52 -22.84
CA ASP A 79 7.76 -5.84 -24.27
C ASP A 79 8.57 -7.08 -24.64
N ARG A 80 9.76 -7.26 -24.07
CA ARG A 80 10.56 -8.49 -24.24
C ARG A 80 9.80 -9.72 -23.74
N LEU A 81 9.16 -9.66 -22.57
CA LEU A 81 8.42 -10.80 -22.02
C LEU A 81 7.10 -11.08 -22.74
N MET A 82 6.44 -10.05 -23.26
CA MET A 82 5.16 -10.18 -23.96
C MET A 82 5.28 -10.49 -25.45
N ARG A 83 6.35 -10.00 -26.11
CA ARG A 83 6.56 -10.13 -27.56
C ARG A 83 7.75 -11.01 -27.95
N GLY A 84 8.72 -11.18 -27.06
CA GLY A 84 9.93 -11.98 -27.28
C GLY A 84 9.81 -13.47 -26.93
N GLY A 85 8.65 -13.94 -26.47
CA GLY A 85 8.37 -15.37 -26.25
C GLY A 85 8.05 -16.14 -27.54
N GLY A 86 8.58 -15.69 -28.68
CA GLY A 86 8.39 -16.29 -30.01
C GLY A 86 9.64 -16.95 -30.58
N ASP A 87 10.83 -16.75 -30.02
CA ASP A 87 12.08 -17.31 -30.55
C ASP A 87 13.02 -17.76 -29.41
N ALA A 88 12.89 -19.02 -29.00
CA ALA A 88 13.99 -19.94 -28.67
C ALA A 88 13.44 -21.24 -28.03
N ALA A 89 13.52 -22.32 -28.81
CA ALA A 89 13.31 -23.75 -28.49
C ALA A 89 11.86 -24.26 -28.42
#